data_AF-A0A3A5W1F2-F1
#
_entry.id   AF-A0A3A5W1F2-F1
#
_cell.length_a   1.000
_cell.length_b   1.000
_cell.length_c   1.000
_cell.angle_alpha   90.00
_cell.angle_beta   90.00
_cell.angle_gamma   90.00
#
_symmetry.space_group_name_H-M   'P 1'
#
loop_
_entity.id
_entity.type
_entity.pdbx_description
1 polymer ?
#
loop_
_entity_poly.entity_id
_entity_poly.type
_entity_poly.pdbx_seq_one_letter_code
_entity_poly.pdbx_strand_id
1 'polypeptide(L)'
;MNGLWEPAADSTLRDEFFGFTNFTLLAILGLLVMIFIVRLLTMRFAPTVLRTIIRSEAIKSKTVQDSDKALGTAVGVGLAYFLVTVMIDDMSRVGSPVLMPDLAVSFLPSILQFIVAIAVVVWAFRLVNIVHDVVMMFDSDDQLDGTEKTLISALQSTLRFIIIFVGAVFVADSMGFDLTSLIAGLGISGLALALAAKDSISNFFGAITVLLDRPFKVGDWISVGTAEGEVIEINLRTTLIRTSADTIITMPNANLVNTPVENWGKRRWRRWQTQLHLDINADGDAVNTFCERVLKTIESHPKTLKEDASFCQVSMISATSLDVDINLYWDVSGGVEERQERAKLIIDIKNIAEDLGIEFYDGRVRQQR
;
A
#
# COMPACT_ATOMS: atom_id res chain seq x y z
N MET A 1 -13.01 6.91 -52.41
CA MET A 1 -13.98 7.67 -51.59
C MET A 1 -13.55 9.15 -51.53
N ASN A 2 -13.13 9.74 -52.65
CA ASN A 2 -12.46 11.05 -52.68
C ASN A 2 -13.40 12.23 -53.01
N GLY A 3 -14.69 11.98 -53.23
CA GLY A 3 -15.65 13.02 -53.67
C GLY A 3 -16.62 13.51 -52.59
N LEU A 4 -16.62 12.92 -51.39
CA LEU A 4 -17.51 13.34 -50.29
C LEU A 4 -16.87 14.42 -49.41
N TRP A 5 -15.55 14.42 -49.30
CA TRP A 5 -14.79 15.32 -48.42
C TRP A 5 -14.21 16.53 -49.14
N GLU A 6 -14.20 16.52 -50.47
CA GLU A 6 -13.81 17.63 -51.34
C GLU A 6 -14.90 17.80 -52.40
N PRO A 7 -16.02 18.50 -52.10
CA PRO A 7 -17.06 18.76 -53.08
C PRO A 7 -16.48 19.51 -54.28
N ALA A 8 -16.93 19.15 -55.48
CA ALA A 8 -16.53 19.79 -56.73
C ALA A 8 -16.76 21.31 -56.67
N ALA A 9 -15.98 22.08 -57.43
CA ALA A 9 -15.97 23.55 -57.38
C ALA A 9 -17.32 24.18 -57.75
N ASP A 10 -18.19 23.45 -58.45
CA ASP A 10 -19.52 23.82 -58.92
C ASP A 10 -20.67 23.24 -58.07
N SER A 11 -20.34 22.57 -56.95
CA SER A 11 -21.33 21.96 -56.05
C SER A 11 -22.02 23.01 -55.18
N THR A 12 -23.34 22.87 -55.01
CA THR A 12 -24.14 23.66 -54.05
C THR A 12 -23.67 23.51 -52.60
N LEU A 13 -22.81 22.53 -52.32
CA LEU A 13 -22.16 22.34 -51.01
C LEU A 13 -21.13 23.43 -50.69
N ARG A 14 -20.64 24.17 -51.70
CA ARG A 14 -19.74 25.32 -51.52
C ARG A 14 -20.49 26.65 -51.41
N ASP A 15 -21.81 26.67 -51.63
CA ASP A 15 -22.60 27.89 -51.47
C ASP A 15 -22.55 28.38 -50.02
N GLU A 16 -22.44 29.68 -49.85
CA GLU A 16 -22.33 30.34 -48.54
C GLU A 16 -23.70 30.80 -48.02
N PHE A 17 -23.95 30.53 -46.75
CA PHE A 17 -25.13 30.98 -46.01
C PHE A 17 -24.69 31.49 -44.63
N PHE A 18 -24.88 32.78 -44.37
CA PHE A 18 -24.45 33.45 -43.12
C PHE A 18 -22.96 33.23 -42.77
N GLY A 19 -22.08 33.15 -43.77
CA GLY A 19 -20.64 32.95 -43.59
C GLY A 19 -20.23 31.51 -43.27
N PHE A 20 -21.16 30.55 -43.35
CA PHE A 20 -20.88 29.13 -43.37
C PHE A 20 -21.08 28.58 -44.78
N THR A 21 -20.26 27.62 -45.22
CA THR A 21 -20.59 26.83 -46.41
C THR A 21 -21.69 25.81 -46.10
N ASN A 22 -22.51 25.45 -47.09
CA ASN A 22 -23.51 24.39 -46.97
C ASN A 22 -22.90 23.06 -46.52
N PHE A 23 -21.65 22.77 -46.92
CA PHE A 23 -20.86 21.65 -46.43
C PHE A 23 -20.62 21.72 -44.91
N THR A 24 -20.18 22.87 -44.39
CA THR A 24 -19.99 23.07 -42.95
C THR A 24 -21.29 22.92 -42.17
N LEU A 25 -22.40 23.46 -42.67
CA LEU A 25 -23.71 23.32 -42.02
C LEU A 25 -24.17 21.86 -41.94
N LEU A 26 -23.96 21.09 -43.02
CA LEU A 26 -24.26 19.66 -43.06
C LEU A 26 -23.35 18.87 -42.10
N ALA A 27 -22.06 19.22 -42.05
CA ALA A 27 -21.11 18.63 -41.11
C ALA A 27 -21.48 18.91 -39.64
N ILE A 28 -21.89 20.15 -39.31
CA ILE A 28 -22.38 20.51 -37.96
C ILE A 28 -23.65 19.74 -37.61
N LEU A 29 -24.59 19.58 -38.55
CA LEU A 29 -25.82 18.82 -38.33
C LEU A 29 -25.51 17.32 -38.11
N GLY A 30 -24.61 16.75 -38.90
CA GLY A 30 -24.09 15.40 -38.70
C GLY A 30 -23.39 15.24 -37.34
N LEU A 31 -22.64 16.25 -36.91
CA LEU A 31 -21.97 16.30 -35.62
C LEU A 31 -23.01 16.34 -34.47
N LEU A 32 -24.08 17.13 -34.55
CA LEU A 32 -25.15 17.13 -33.55
C LEU A 32 -25.84 15.75 -33.42
N VAL A 33 -26.09 15.08 -34.55
CA VAL A 33 -26.62 13.71 -34.56
C VAL A 33 -25.62 12.75 -33.93
N MET A 34 -24.32 12.88 -34.25
CA MET A 34 -23.25 12.08 -33.65
C MET A 34 -23.15 12.29 -32.14
N ILE A 35 -23.22 13.53 -31.64
CA ILE A 35 -23.28 13.84 -30.20
C ILE A 35 -24.45 13.11 -29.57
N PHE A 36 -25.64 13.18 -30.17
CA PHE A 36 -26.84 12.54 -29.64
C PHE A 36 -26.68 11.02 -29.57
N ILE A 37 -26.13 10.40 -30.64
CA ILE A 37 -25.85 8.96 -30.69
C ILE A 37 -24.81 8.59 -29.62
N VAL A 38 -23.68 9.30 -29.55
CA VAL A 38 -22.60 9.05 -28.59
C VAL A 38 -23.07 9.23 -27.15
N ARG A 39 -23.90 10.25 -26.89
CA ARG A 39 -24.54 10.46 -25.59
C ARG A 39 -25.45 9.28 -25.24
N LEU A 40 -26.27 8.81 -26.18
CA LEU A 40 -27.20 7.68 -25.98
C LEU A 40 -26.46 6.35 -25.79
N LEU A 41 -25.37 6.12 -26.54
CA LEU A 41 -24.49 4.97 -26.38
C LEU A 41 -23.79 5.02 -25.01
N THR A 42 -23.17 6.15 -24.66
CA THR A 42 -22.50 6.33 -23.37
C THR A 42 -23.48 6.10 -22.21
N MET A 43 -24.70 6.64 -22.29
CA MET A 43 -25.74 6.40 -21.27
C MET A 43 -26.19 4.93 -21.18
N ARG A 44 -26.07 4.13 -22.24
CA ARG A 44 -26.34 2.68 -22.19
C ARG A 44 -25.15 1.88 -21.66
N PHE A 45 -23.94 2.25 -22.05
CA PHE A 45 -22.72 1.51 -21.74
C PHE A 45 -22.17 1.82 -20.34
N ALA A 46 -22.15 3.09 -19.93
CA ALA A 46 -21.65 3.52 -18.62
C ALA A 46 -22.29 2.77 -17.44
N PRO A 47 -23.62 2.63 -17.34
CA PRO A 47 -24.22 1.87 -16.26
C PRO A 47 -23.88 0.38 -16.35
N THR A 48 -23.67 -0.17 -17.55
CA THR A 48 -23.33 -1.60 -17.73
C THR A 48 -21.93 -1.91 -17.20
N VAL A 49 -20.96 -1.04 -17.47
CA VAL A 49 -19.59 -1.16 -16.95
C VAL A 49 -19.58 -0.93 -15.43
N LEU A 50 -20.23 0.12 -14.95
CA LEU A 50 -20.35 0.41 -13.51
C LEU A 50 -21.05 -0.73 -12.76
N ARG A 51 -22.10 -1.34 -13.34
CA ARG A 51 -22.78 -2.53 -12.78
C ARG A 51 -21.92 -3.79 -12.76
N THR A 52 -20.93 -3.91 -13.63
CA THR A 52 -20.01 -5.06 -13.62
C THR A 52 -19.05 -4.98 -12.43
N ILE A 53 -18.72 -3.76 -12.00
CA ILE A 53 -17.83 -3.49 -10.87
C ILE A 53 -18.61 -3.46 -9.54
N ILE A 54 -19.84 -2.92 -9.54
CA ILE A 54 -20.69 -2.78 -8.34
C ILE A 54 -21.73 -3.90 -8.31
N ARG A 55 -21.48 -4.94 -7.49
CA ARG A 55 -22.33 -6.15 -7.39
C ARG A 55 -23.62 -5.98 -6.55
N SER A 56 -23.75 -4.93 -5.74
CA SER A 56 -24.89 -4.73 -4.82
C SER A 56 -26.14 -4.14 -5.51
N GLU A 57 -27.31 -4.74 -5.27
CA GLU A 57 -28.59 -4.30 -5.83
C GLU A 57 -29.18 -3.04 -5.19
N ALA A 58 -28.67 -2.62 -4.02
CA ALA A 58 -29.14 -1.42 -3.32
C ALA A 58 -28.54 -0.13 -3.89
N ILE A 59 -27.29 -0.19 -4.37
CA ILE A 59 -26.55 0.93 -5.01
C ILE A 59 -26.98 1.13 -6.48
N LYS A 60 -27.68 0.12 -7.03
CA LYS A 60 -27.89 -0.11 -8.48
C LYS A 60 -28.67 0.98 -9.23
N SER A 61 -29.45 1.85 -8.58
CA SER A 61 -30.49 2.61 -9.29
C SER A 61 -30.38 4.14 -9.28
N LYS A 62 -29.99 4.79 -8.18
CA LYS A 62 -30.11 6.27 -8.10
C LYS A 62 -28.83 7.01 -8.49
N THR A 63 -27.70 6.71 -7.84
CA THR A 63 -26.42 7.41 -8.07
C THR A 63 -25.82 7.10 -9.45
N VAL A 64 -25.87 5.84 -9.89
CA VAL A 64 -25.34 5.41 -11.21
C VAL A 64 -26.17 6.00 -12.36
N GLN A 65 -27.51 5.86 -12.33
CA GLN A 65 -28.39 6.40 -13.39
C GLN A 65 -28.29 7.93 -13.51
N ASP A 66 -28.08 8.63 -12.39
CA ASP A 66 -27.90 10.06 -12.42
C ASP A 66 -26.51 10.42 -12.99
N SER A 67 -25.45 9.68 -12.68
CA SER A 67 -24.10 9.97 -13.19
C SER A 67 -23.96 9.80 -14.71
N ASP A 68 -24.66 8.83 -15.32
CA ASP A 68 -24.55 8.49 -16.74
C ASP A 68 -24.92 9.65 -17.68
N LYS A 69 -25.83 10.53 -17.23
CA LYS A 69 -26.26 11.68 -18.01
C LYS A 69 -25.16 12.73 -18.13
N ALA A 70 -24.44 12.99 -17.04
CA ALA A 70 -23.34 13.95 -16.99
C ALA A 70 -22.13 13.43 -17.79
N LEU A 71 -21.84 12.12 -17.69
CA LEU A 71 -20.80 11.49 -18.50
C LEU A 71 -21.14 11.52 -19.99
N GLY A 72 -22.37 11.15 -20.37
CA GLY A 72 -22.80 11.20 -21.76
C GLY A 72 -22.74 12.60 -22.35
N THR A 73 -23.03 13.65 -21.57
CA THR A 73 -22.82 15.03 -22.00
C THR A 73 -21.35 15.39 -22.13
N ALA A 74 -20.50 15.01 -21.18
CA ALA A 74 -19.06 15.29 -21.25
C ALA A 74 -18.40 14.64 -22.49
N VAL A 75 -18.69 13.35 -22.73
CA VAL A 75 -18.15 12.61 -23.88
C VAL A 75 -18.69 13.16 -25.20
N GLY A 76 -20.00 13.41 -25.28
CA GLY A 76 -20.62 13.95 -26.49
C GLY A 76 -20.06 15.34 -26.86
N VAL A 77 -20.00 16.26 -25.89
CA VAL A 77 -19.47 17.61 -26.11
C VAL A 77 -17.95 17.59 -26.30
N GLY A 78 -17.22 16.66 -25.67
CA GLY A 78 -15.78 16.49 -25.89
C GLY A 78 -15.46 16.03 -27.32
N LEU A 79 -16.25 15.10 -27.85
CA LEU A 79 -16.16 14.73 -29.26
C LEU A 79 -16.52 15.90 -30.18
N ALA A 80 -17.53 16.69 -29.81
CA ALA A 80 -17.89 17.90 -30.54
C ALA A 80 -16.74 18.91 -30.60
N TYR A 81 -16.12 19.17 -29.45
CA TYR A 81 -14.95 20.04 -29.35
C TYR A 81 -13.83 19.53 -30.26
N PHE A 82 -13.48 18.25 -30.18
CA PHE A 82 -12.44 17.63 -31.01
C PHE A 82 -12.75 17.72 -32.51
N LEU A 83 -13.99 17.47 -32.93
CA LEU A 83 -14.37 17.57 -34.34
C LEU A 83 -14.39 19.01 -34.83
N VAL A 84 -14.86 19.96 -34.01
CA VAL A 84 -14.85 21.39 -34.33
C VAL A 84 -13.41 21.90 -34.48
N THR A 85 -12.49 21.52 -33.60
CA THR A 85 -11.07 21.91 -33.75
C THR A 85 -10.45 21.32 -35.01
N VAL A 86 -10.74 20.05 -35.33
CA VAL A 86 -10.30 19.43 -36.60
C VAL A 86 -10.87 20.17 -37.82
N MET A 87 -12.13 20.62 -37.77
CA MET A 87 -12.74 21.40 -38.85
C MET A 87 -12.12 22.79 -38.99
N ILE A 88 -11.80 23.47 -37.88
CA ILE A 88 -11.12 24.77 -37.87
C ILE A 88 -9.70 24.63 -38.45
N ASP A 89 -8.96 23.58 -38.07
CA ASP A 89 -7.64 23.31 -38.63
C ASP A 89 -7.71 23.03 -40.14
N ASP A 90 -8.75 22.31 -40.61
CA ASP A 90 -8.95 22.03 -42.03
C ASP A 90 -9.29 23.29 -42.85
N MET A 91 -9.96 24.28 -42.26
CA MET A 91 -10.27 25.57 -42.91
C MET A 91 -9.01 26.31 -43.39
N SER A 92 -7.85 26.06 -42.76
CA SER A 92 -6.57 26.65 -43.16
C SER A 92 -5.95 26.00 -44.42
N ARG A 93 -6.49 24.87 -44.90
CA ARG A 93 -5.97 24.14 -46.06
C ARG A 93 -6.48 24.72 -47.38
N VAL A 94 -5.59 24.78 -48.37
CA VAL A 94 -5.91 25.26 -49.72
C VAL A 94 -7.01 24.40 -50.33
N GLY A 95 -8.14 25.02 -50.69
CA GLY A 95 -9.27 24.34 -51.32
C GLY A 95 -10.25 23.67 -50.37
N SER A 96 -10.10 23.88 -49.05
CA SER A 96 -11.02 23.32 -48.04
C SER A 96 -12.47 23.76 -48.33
N PRO A 97 -13.44 22.83 -48.26
CA PRO A 97 -14.86 23.16 -48.35
C PRO A 97 -15.43 23.72 -47.05
N VAL A 98 -14.64 23.74 -45.97
CA VAL A 98 -15.07 24.22 -44.66
C VAL A 98 -14.86 25.72 -44.59
N LEU A 99 -15.95 26.48 -44.41
CA LEU A 99 -15.91 27.89 -44.07
C LEU A 99 -16.77 28.12 -42.83
N MET A 100 -16.27 28.92 -41.89
CA MET A 100 -16.97 29.37 -40.69
C MET A 100 -16.72 30.86 -40.47
N PRO A 101 -17.69 31.63 -39.95
CA PRO A 101 -17.46 33.02 -39.55
C PRO A 101 -16.42 33.10 -38.42
N ASP A 102 -15.63 34.17 -38.39
CA ASP A 102 -14.59 34.38 -37.36
C ASP A 102 -15.12 34.26 -35.92
N LEU A 103 -16.36 34.73 -35.68
CA LEU A 103 -17.04 34.57 -34.39
C LEU A 103 -17.23 33.10 -34.00
N ALA A 104 -17.60 32.23 -34.95
CA ALA A 104 -17.76 30.81 -34.67
C ALA A 104 -16.42 30.15 -34.36
N VAL A 105 -15.37 30.51 -35.11
CA VAL A 105 -14.00 30.00 -34.91
C VAL A 105 -13.46 30.41 -33.53
N SER A 106 -13.73 31.64 -33.09
CA SER A 106 -13.22 32.14 -31.80
C SER A 106 -14.02 31.65 -30.58
N PHE A 107 -15.34 31.54 -30.67
CA PHE A 107 -16.19 31.25 -29.51
C PHE A 107 -16.59 29.77 -29.37
N LEU A 108 -16.81 29.05 -30.49
CA LEU A 108 -17.37 27.70 -30.44
C LEU A 108 -16.45 26.71 -29.69
N PRO A 109 -15.11 26.67 -29.92
CA PRO A 109 -14.23 25.79 -29.16
C PRO A 109 -14.24 26.09 -27.66
N SER A 110 -14.14 27.35 -27.27
CA SER A 110 -14.13 27.77 -25.86
C SER A 110 -15.44 27.44 -25.15
N ILE A 111 -16.59 27.65 -25.79
CA ILE A 111 -17.91 27.29 -25.25
C ILE A 111 -18.01 25.76 -25.05
N LEU A 112 -17.59 24.98 -26.05
CA LEU A 112 -17.62 23.52 -25.97
C LEU A 112 -16.68 23.02 -24.86
N GLN A 113 -15.46 23.56 -24.78
CA GLN A 113 -14.50 23.24 -23.72
C GLN A 113 -15.04 23.56 -22.32
N PHE A 114 -15.68 24.72 -22.15
CA PHE A 114 -16.34 25.12 -20.90
C PHE A 114 -17.46 24.15 -20.50
N ILE A 115 -18.32 23.76 -21.46
CA ILE A 115 -19.40 22.79 -21.23
C ILE A 115 -18.83 21.42 -20.85
N VAL A 116 -17.75 20.96 -21.50
CA VAL A 116 -17.06 19.72 -21.13
C VAL A 116 -16.51 19.81 -19.71
N ALA A 117 -15.81 20.88 -19.36
CA ALA A 117 -15.24 21.08 -18.03
C ALA A 117 -16.34 20.99 -16.95
N ILE A 118 -17.45 21.71 -17.12
CA ILE A 118 -18.58 21.63 -16.19
C ILE A 118 -19.20 20.23 -16.16
N ALA A 119 -19.41 19.60 -17.32
CA ALA A 119 -20.00 18.27 -17.38
C ALA A 119 -19.13 17.22 -16.66
N VAL A 120 -17.79 17.31 -16.81
CA VAL A 120 -16.82 16.46 -16.10
C VAL A 120 -16.84 16.73 -14.60
N VAL A 121 -16.88 17.99 -14.17
CA VAL A 121 -16.95 18.35 -12.75
C VAL A 121 -18.23 17.83 -12.11
N VAL A 122 -19.39 18.05 -12.74
CA VAL A 122 -20.68 17.55 -12.26
C VAL A 122 -20.69 16.03 -12.22
N TRP A 123 -20.11 15.37 -13.22
CA TRP A 123 -19.97 13.91 -13.23
C TRP A 123 -19.09 13.43 -12.07
N ALA A 124 -17.90 13.99 -11.88
CA ALA A 124 -16.99 13.65 -10.80
C ALA A 124 -17.62 13.87 -9.41
N PHE A 125 -18.37 14.96 -9.24
CA PHE A 125 -19.12 15.23 -8.01
C PHE A 125 -20.14 14.14 -7.67
N ARG A 126 -20.82 13.60 -8.69
CA ARG A 126 -21.77 12.49 -8.51
C ARG A 126 -21.05 11.20 -8.10
N LEU A 127 -19.82 10.98 -8.59
CA LEU A 127 -19.01 9.82 -8.18
C LEU A 127 -18.62 9.86 -6.69
N VAL A 128 -18.47 11.04 -6.08
CA VAL A 128 -18.14 11.12 -4.64
C VAL A 128 -19.21 10.46 -3.76
N ASN A 129 -20.47 10.51 -4.19
CA ASN A 129 -21.55 9.89 -3.43
C ASN A 129 -21.45 8.35 -3.44
N ILE A 130 -20.80 7.77 -4.46
CA ILE A 130 -20.53 6.32 -4.52
C ILE A 130 -19.65 5.86 -3.35
N VAL A 131 -18.78 6.74 -2.81
CA VAL A 131 -17.94 6.39 -1.65
C VAL A 131 -18.80 5.98 -0.45
N HIS A 132 -19.90 6.68 -0.20
CA HIS A 132 -20.82 6.32 0.89
C HIS A 132 -21.48 4.98 0.60
N ASP A 133 -22.00 4.80 -0.61
CA ASP A 133 -22.67 3.59 -1.04
C ASP A 133 -21.76 2.35 -0.94
N VAL A 134 -20.48 2.49 -1.29
CA VAL A 134 -19.47 1.41 -1.20
C VAL A 134 -19.15 1.07 0.26
N VAL A 135 -19.01 2.07 1.13
CA VAL A 135 -18.69 1.80 2.55
C VAL A 135 -19.85 1.10 3.25
N MET A 136 -21.09 1.55 3.00
CA MET A 136 -22.31 0.88 3.49
C MET A 136 -22.45 -0.57 3.00
N MET A 137 -21.76 -0.96 1.91
CA MET A 137 -21.78 -2.33 1.41
C MET A 137 -20.89 -3.28 2.24
N PHE A 138 -19.83 -2.76 2.86
CA PHE A 138 -18.92 -3.56 3.70
C PHE A 138 -19.33 -3.53 5.18
N ASP A 139 -20.18 -2.59 5.58
CA ASP A 139 -20.83 -2.60 6.89
C ASP A 139 -21.90 -3.70 6.92
N SER A 140 -21.58 -4.82 7.57
CA SER A 140 -22.46 -5.99 7.63
C SER A 140 -23.56 -5.88 8.68
N ASP A 141 -23.43 -4.92 9.62
CA ASP A 141 -24.31 -4.77 10.78
C ASP A 141 -25.10 -3.45 10.79
N ASP A 142 -24.97 -2.62 9.74
CA ASP A 142 -25.60 -1.30 9.59
C ASP A 142 -25.34 -0.37 10.81
N GLN A 143 -24.19 -0.59 11.45
CA GLN A 143 -23.78 0.01 12.72
C GLN A 143 -22.46 0.77 12.57
N LEU A 144 -22.31 1.54 11.48
CA LEU A 144 -21.24 2.53 11.39
C LEU A 144 -21.17 3.37 12.67
N ASP A 145 -20.07 3.24 13.41
CA ASP A 145 -19.80 4.05 14.59
C ASP A 145 -19.62 5.53 14.18
N GLY A 146 -19.79 6.46 15.13
CA GLY A 146 -19.60 7.89 14.89
C GLY A 146 -18.24 8.22 14.25
N THR A 147 -17.21 7.44 14.58
CA THR A 147 -15.86 7.58 14.02
C THR A 147 -15.82 7.29 12.52
N GLU A 148 -16.47 6.21 12.07
CA GLU A 148 -16.49 5.78 10.67
C GLU A 148 -17.30 6.75 9.82
N LYS A 149 -18.46 7.20 10.31
CA LYS A 149 -19.26 8.25 9.67
C LYS A 149 -18.47 9.54 9.48
N THR A 150 -17.69 9.92 10.49
CA THR A 150 -16.81 11.11 10.43
C THR A 150 -15.72 10.93 9.37
N LEU A 151 -15.11 9.74 9.29
CA LEU A 151 -14.08 9.44 8.29
C LEU A 151 -14.64 9.49 6.86
N ILE A 152 -15.81 8.89 6.61
CA ILE A 152 -16.48 8.93 5.30
C ILE A 152 -16.81 10.37 4.92
N SER A 153 -17.38 11.14 5.84
CA SER A 153 -17.72 12.56 5.61
C SER A 153 -16.48 13.41 5.32
N ALA A 154 -15.39 13.19 6.06
CA ALA A 154 -14.12 13.85 5.82
C ALA A 154 -13.57 13.51 4.43
N LEU A 155 -13.55 12.22 4.06
CA LEU A 155 -13.08 11.77 2.75
C LEU A 155 -13.92 12.35 1.61
N GLN A 156 -15.25 12.36 1.74
CA GLN A 156 -16.13 12.99 0.75
C GLN A 156 -15.88 14.49 0.63
N SER A 157 -15.71 15.18 1.76
CA SER A 157 -15.42 16.62 1.77
C SER A 157 -14.09 16.93 1.08
N THR A 158 -13.05 16.14 1.36
CA THR A 158 -11.74 16.27 0.70
C THR A 158 -11.83 15.99 -0.81
N LEU A 159 -12.52 14.93 -1.23
CA LEU A 159 -12.73 14.63 -2.65
C LEU A 159 -13.50 15.74 -3.37
N ARG A 160 -14.58 16.26 -2.76
CA ARG A 160 -15.33 17.38 -3.31
C ARG A 160 -14.47 18.63 -3.44
N PHE A 161 -13.66 18.94 -2.43
CA PHE A 161 -12.71 20.06 -2.49
C PHE A 161 -11.74 19.90 -3.66
N ILE A 162 -11.13 18.73 -3.82
CA ILE A 162 -10.20 18.44 -4.93
C ILE A 162 -10.91 18.58 -6.29
N ILE A 163 -12.13 18.05 -6.43
CA ILE A 163 -12.91 18.13 -7.67
C ILE A 163 -13.28 19.58 -8.01
N ILE A 164 -13.73 20.39 -7.03
CA ILE A 164 -13.98 21.82 -7.26
C ILE A 164 -12.69 22.50 -7.70
N PHE A 165 -11.60 22.25 -6.98
CA PHE A 165 -10.33 22.91 -7.21
C PHE A 165 -9.80 22.63 -8.63
N VAL A 166 -9.70 21.35 -8.99
CA VAL A 166 -9.28 20.92 -10.33
C VAL A 166 -10.29 21.40 -11.39
N GLY A 167 -11.58 21.33 -11.09
CA GLY A 167 -12.64 21.84 -11.95
C GLY A 167 -12.52 23.32 -12.26
N ALA A 168 -12.21 24.13 -11.24
CA ALA A 168 -12.00 25.57 -11.39
C ALA A 168 -10.81 25.88 -12.31
N VAL A 169 -9.74 25.08 -12.24
CA VAL A 169 -8.59 25.19 -13.15
C VAL A 169 -9.03 24.95 -14.61
N PHE A 170 -9.76 23.86 -14.89
CA PHE A 170 -10.24 23.57 -16.25
C PHE A 170 -11.24 24.61 -16.77
N VAL A 171 -12.09 25.15 -15.90
CA VAL A 171 -13.00 26.23 -16.26
C VAL A 171 -12.22 27.51 -16.57
N ALA A 172 -11.22 27.87 -15.77
CA ALA A 172 -10.36 29.02 -16.06
C ALA A 172 -9.62 28.87 -17.40
N ASP A 173 -9.11 27.67 -17.71
CA ASP A 173 -8.49 27.38 -19.01
C ASP A 173 -9.43 27.68 -20.19
N SER A 174 -10.69 27.22 -20.09
CA SER A 174 -11.69 27.43 -21.14
C SER A 174 -12.07 28.90 -21.35
N MET A 175 -11.80 29.76 -20.36
CA MET A 175 -11.99 31.21 -20.44
C MET A 175 -10.74 31.94 -20.98
N GLY A 176 -9.67 31.22 -21.31
CA GLY A 176 -8.42 31.78 -21.86
C GLY A 176 -7.46 32.33 -20.81
N PHE A 177 -7.60 31.94 -19.53
CA PHE A 177 -6.61 32.29 -18.52
C PHE A 177 -5.32 31.48 -18.74
N ASP A 178 -4.16 32.14 -18.66
CA ASP A 178 -2.86 31.44 -18.71
C ASP A 178 -2.66 30.59 -17.46
N LEU A 179 -2.83 29.28 -17.62
CA LEU A 179 -2.64 28.31 -16.56
C LEU A 179 -1.18 28.11 -16.17
N THR A 180 -0.19 28.60 -16.94
CA THR A 180 1.23 28.38 -16.68
C THR A 180 1.62 28.88 -15.29
N SER A 181 1.20 30.09 -14.94
CA SER A 181 1.47 30.69 -13.63
C SER A 181 0.76 29.95 -12.49
N LEU A 182 -0.46 29.46 -12.74
CA LEU A 182 -1.22 28.70 -11.76
C LEU A 182 -0.57 27.34 -11.51
N ILE A 183 -0.28 26.58 -12.57
CA ILE A 183 0.40 25.29 -12.51
C ILE A 183 1.77 25.41 -11.83
N ALA A 184 2.53 26.48 -12.10
CA ALA A 184 3.79 26.74 -11.42
C ALA A 184 3.61 26.90 -9.90
N GLY A 185 2.62 27.68 -9.45
CA GLY A 185 2.28 27.82 -8.02
C GLY A 185 1.75 26.53 -7.39
N LEU A 186 0.97 25.74 -8.14
CA LEU A 186 0.50 24.42 -7.72
C LEU A 186 1.65 23.42 -7.58
N GLY A 187 2.67 23.49 -8.42
CA GLY A 187 3.84 22.62 -8.34
C GLY A 187 4.57 22.78 -7.00
N ILE A 188 4.81 24.02 -6.58
CA ILE A 188 5.46 24.33 -5.28
C ILE A 188 4.57 23.89 -4.11
N SER A 189 3.28 24.22 -4.16
CA SER A 189 2.32 23.86 -3.09
C SER A 189 2.12 22.34 -3.00
N GLY A 190 2.08 21.66 -4.15
CA GLY A 190 1.97 20.22 -4.28
C GLY A 190 3.19 19.49 -3.73
N LEU A 191 4.40 20.03 -3.94
CA LEU A 191 5.61 19.50 -3.31
C LEU A 191 5.54 19.58 -1.79
N ALA A 192 5.11 20.72 -1.23
CA ALA A 192 4.95 20.88 0.21
C ALA A 192 3.92 19.87 0.77
N LEU A 193 2.79 19.68 0.09
CA LEU A 193 1.79 18.70 0.47
C LEU A 193 2.31 17.25 0.38
N ALA A 194 3.06 16.93 -0.66
CA ALA A 194 3.67 15.60 -0.85
C ALA A 194 4.69 15.28 0.27
N LEU A 195 5.50 16.27 0.65
CA LEU A 195 6.43 16.14 1.78
C LEU A 195 5.68 15.93 3.10
N ALA A 196 4.58 16.65 3.33
CA ALA A 196 3.74 16.47 4.52
C ALA A 196 3.04 15.10 4.54
N ALA A 197 2.66 14.56 3.38
CA ALA A 197 2.00 13.26 3.26
C ALA A 197 2.96 12.06 3.23
N LYS A 198 4.28 12.30 3.15
CA LYS A 198 5.33 11.29 2.95
C LYS A 198 5.20 10.13 3.93
N ASP A 199 4.99 10.39 5.21
CA ASP A 199 4.95 9.36 6.25
C ASP A 199 3.71 8.47 6.13
N SER A 200 2.55 9.06 5.81
CA SER A 200 1.31 8.30 5.57
C SER A 200 1.46 7.36 4.39
N ILE A 201 2.03 7.86 3.29
CA ILE A 201 2.30 7.06 2.08
C ILE A 201 3.32 5.96 2.37
N SER A 202 4.39 6.27 3.09
CA SER A 202 5.44 5.30 3.44
C SER A 202 4.89 4.16 4.29
N ASN A 203 4.00 4.45 5.25
CA ASN A 203 3.36 3.42 6.07
C ASN A 203 2.39 2.55 5.27
N PHE A 204 1.64 3.14 4.34
CA PHE A 204 0.74 2.39 3.46
C PHE A 204 1.51 1.39 2.58
N PHE A 205 2.57 1.83 1.92
CA PHE A 205 3.43 0.93 1.15
C PHE A 205 4.15 -0.07 2.05
N GLY A 206 4.54 0.32 3.27
CA GLY A 206 5.09 -0.60 4.26
C GLY A 206 4.14 -1.75 4.59
N ALA A 207 2.85 -1.48 4.75
CA ALA A 207 1.83 -2.50 4.99
C ALA A 207 1.74 -3.49 3.82
N ILE A 208 1.70 -2.96 2.59
CA ILE A 208 1.63 -3.77 1.36
C ILE A 208 2.85 -4.68 1.26
N THR A 209 4.06 -4.16 1.49
CA THR A 209 5.29 -4.95 1.44
C THR A 209 5.28 -6.08 2.48
N VAL A 210 4.86 -5.81 3.71
CA VAL A 210 4.72 -6.85 4.75
C VAL A 210 3.75 -7.96 4.30
N LEU A 211 2.63 -7.60 3.67
CA LEU A 211 1.62 -8.56 3.21
C LEU A 211 2.09 -9.41 2.01
N LEU A 212 2.87 -8.81 1.10
CA LEU A 212 3.39 -9.46 -0.10
C LEU A 212 4.58 -10.36 0.23
N ASP A 213 5.60 -9.82 0.90
CA ASP A 213 6.86 -10.53 1.17
C ASP A 213 6.74 -11.48 2.37
N ARG A 214 5.77 -11.23 3.26
CA ARG A 214 5.50 -12.02 4.46
C ARG A 214 6.74 -12.35 5.28
N PRO A 215 7.58 -11.35 5.65
CA PRO A 215 8.73 -11.57 6.54
C PRO A 215 8.28 -12.17 7.88
N PHE A 216 7.09 -11.78 8.34
CA PHE A 216 6.35 -12.34 9.48
C PHE A 216 4.85 -12.37 9.17
N LYS A 217 4.09 -13.07 10.02
CA LYS A 217 2.63 -13.10 9.99
C LYS A 217 2.06 -12.82 11.39
N VAL A 218 0.76 -12.58 11.46
CA VAL A 218 0.02 -12.53 12.73
C VAL A 218 0.26 -13.84 13.50
N GLY A 219 0.58 -13.71 14.79
CA GLY A 219 0.95 -14.79 15.70
C GLY A 219 2.45 -15.13 15.73
N ASP A 220 3.27 -14.58 14.83
CA ASP A 220 4.72 -14.74 14.93
C ASP A 220 5.27 -13.85 16.06
N TRP A 221 6.22 -14.39 16.82
CA TRP A 221 7.04 -13.60 17.75
C TRP A 221 8.18 -12.94 16.96
N ILE A 222 8.29 -11.62 17.06
CA ILE A 222 9.30 -10.83 16.33
C ILE A 222 10.07 -9.92 17.28
N SER A 223 11.31 -9.60 16.89
CA SER A 223 12.15 -8.59 17.53
C SER A 223 12.61 -7.58 16.48
N VAL A 224 12.35 -6.29 16.75
CA VAL A 224 12.61 -5.17 15.86
C VAL A 224 13.08 -3.97 16.67
N GLY A 225 14.39 -3.68 16.61
CA GLY A 225 14.99 -2.62 17.42
C GLY A 225 14.83 -2.89 18.91
N THR A 226 14.08 -2.04 19.62
CA THR A 226 13.77 -2.21 21.05
C THR A 226 12.42 -2.86 21.32
N ALA A 227 11.64 -3.15 20.28
CA ALA A 227 10.33 -3.78 20.39
C ALA A 227 10.45 -5.29 20.18
N GLU A 228 9.95 -6.06 21.14
CA GLU A 228 9.89 -7.52 21.07
C GLU A 228 8.51 -8.01 21.52
N GLY A 229 7.91 -8.92 20.75
CA GLY A 229 6.62 -9.50 21.10
C GLY A 229 5.93 -10.23 19.96
N GLU A 230 4.69 -10.64 20.20
CA GLU A 230 3.83 -11.33 19.25
C GLU A 230 3.07 -10.34 18.36
N VAL A 231 3.05 -10.56 17.05
CA VAL A 231 2.25 -9.75 16.12
C VAL A 231 0.76 -10.06 16.30
N ILE A 232 -0.02 -9.08 16.76
CA ILE A 232 -1.47 -9.23 16.96
C ILE A 232 -2.22 -8.94 15.65
N GLU A 233 -1.88 -7.82 15.01
CA GLU A 233 -2.63 -7.29 13.87
C GLU A 233 -1.74 -6.39 13.02
N ILE A 234 -1.92 -6.46 11.70
CA ILE A 234 -1.28 -5.58 10.73
C ILE A 234 -2.35 -4.67 10.15
N ASN A 235 -2.39 -3.42 10.61
CA ASN A 235 -3.28 -2.38 10.10
C ASN A 235 -2.65 -1.62 8.93
N LEU A 236 -3.42 -0.74 8.30
CA LEU A 236 -2.98 0.02 7.11
C LEU A 236 -1.73 0.89 7.37
N ARG A 237 -1.62 1.48 8.57
CA ARG A 237 -0.51 2.37 8.95
C ARG A 237 0.45 1.75 9.96
N THR A 238 -0.04 0.85 10.80
CA THR A 238 0.68 0.36 11.98
C THR A 238 0.49 -1.13 12.17
N THR A 239 1.46 -1.79 12.77
CA THR A 239 1.36 -3.16 13.25
C THR A 239 1.35 -3.15 14.78
N LEU A 240 0.44 -3.92 15.37
CA LEU A 240 0.31 -4.05 16.82
C LEU A 240 1.10 -5.28 17.28
N ILE A 241 1.98 -5.07 18.26
CA ILE A 241 2.85 -6.10 18.83
C ILE A 241 2.57 -6.21 20.32
N ARG A 242 2.22 -7.41 20.80
CA ARG A 242 1.99 -7.71 22.21
C ARG A 242 3.29 -8.15 22.86
N THR A 243 3.75 -7.43 23.86
CA THR A 243 4.97 -7.77 24.60
C THR A 243 4.72 -8.95 25.54
N SER A 244 5.81 -9.50 26.10
CA SER A 244 5.73 -10.52 27.16
C SER A 244 5.04 -10.04 28.45
N ALA A 245 4.92 -8.71 28.63
CA ALA A 245 4.20 -8.10 29.74
C ALA A 245 2.73 -7.80 29.42
N ASP A 246 2.20 -8.33 28.30
CA ASP A 246 0.85 -8.10 27.78
C ASP A 246 0.52 -6.63 27.49
N THR A 247 1.54 -5.82 27.19
CA THR A 247 1.37 -4.44 26.71
C THR A 247 1.39 -4.40 25.18
N ILE A 248 0.73 -3.39 24.58
CA ILE A 248 0.67 -3.24 23.12
C ILE A 248 1.67 -2.15 22.68
N ILE A 249 2.62 -2.55 21.84
CA ILE A 249 3.48 -1.64 21.08
C ILE A 249 2.82 -1.40 19.72
N THR A 250 2.57 -0.13 19.41
CA THR A 250 2.08 0.29 18.09
C THR A 250 3.27 0.73 17.25
N MET A 251 3.64 -0.06 16.23
CA MET A 251 4.77 0.23 15.37
C MET A 251 4.32 0.69 13.98
N PRO A 252 4.81 1.82 13.46
CA PRO A 252 4.58 2.22 12.07
C PRO A 252 5.09 1.16 11.09
N ASN A 253 4.31 0.84 10.06
CA ASN A 253 4.69 -0.19 9.08
C ASN A 253 5.94 0.20 8.28
N ALA A 254 6.19 1.49 8.08
CA ALA A 254 7.41 1.96 7.46
C ALA A 254 8.67 1.55 8.27
N ASN A 255 8.59 1.51 9.60
CA ASN A 255 9.73 1.09 10.43
C ASN A 255 10.03 -0.40 10.28
N LEU A 256 8.98 -1.22 10.15
CA LEU A 256 9.09 -2.67 9.97
C LEU A 256 9.76 -3.08 8.66
N VAL A 257 9.58 -2.29 7.61
CA VAL A 257 10.17 -2.56 6.29
C VAL A 257 11.58 -1.97 6.17
N ASN A 258 11.86 -0.89 6.89
CA ASN A 258 13.17 -0.21 6.85
C ASN A 258 14.17 -0.73 7.88
N THR A 259 13.76 -1.60 8.80
CA THR A 259 14.61 -2.14 9.87
C THR A 259 14.68 -3.66 9.76
N PRO A 260 15.83 -4.31 10.05
CA PRO A 260 15.89 -5.76 10.14
C PRO A 260 14.89 -6.29 11.18
N VAL A 261 14.09 -7.28 10.77
CA VAL A 261 13.12 -7.96 11.64
C VAL A 261 13.60 -9.37 11.89
N GLU A 262 13.88 -9.69 13.16
CA GLU A 262 14.17 -11.07 13.55
C GLU A 262 12.84 -11.79 13.86
N ASN A 263 12.52 -12.83 13.09
CA ASN A 263 11.32 -13.61 13.28
C ASN A 263 11.63 -14.89 14.05
N TRP A 264 11.26 -14.91 15.34
CA TRP A 264 11.46 -16.03 16.25
C TRP A 264 10.46 -17.16 15.99
N GLY A 265 9.31 -16.86 15.36
CA GLY A 265 8.31 -17.85 14.94
C GLY A 265 8.74 -18.75 13.78
N LYS A 266 9.71 -18.31 12.96
CA LYS A 266 10.26 -19.09 11.83
C LYS A 266 11.49 -19.95 12.19
N ARG A 267 11.80 -20.09 13.49
CA ARG A 267 12.97 -20.88 13.94
C ARG A 267 12.84 -22.35 13.59
N ARG A 268 13.96 -22.93 13.14
CA ARG A 268 14.09 -24.38 12.88
C ARG A 268 14.57 -25.18 14.09
N TRP A 269 15.26 -24.52 15.01
CA TRP A 269 15.80 -25.09 16.25
C TRP A 269 16.04 -23.95 17.24
N ARG A 270 16.14 -24.28 18.53
CA ARG A 270 16.47 -23.31 19.58
C ARG A 270 17.89 -23.56 20.07
N ARG A 271 18.77 -22.57 19.91
CA ARG A 271 20.15 -22.66 20.37
C ARG A 271 20.22 -22.24 21.83
N TRP A 272 20.80 -23.08 22.68
CA TRP A 272 21.19 -22.70 24.03
C TRP A 272 22.72 -22.70 24.12
N GLN A 273 23.26 -21.56 24.54
CA GLN A 273 24.68 -21.38 24.79
C GLN A 273 24.84 -20.82 26.21
N THR A 274 25.69 -21.45 26.99
CA THR A 274 26.02 -21.01 28.36
C THR A 274 27.50 -21.23 28.61
N GLN A 275 28.03 -20.49 29.57
CA GLN A 275 29.37 -20.68 30.09
C GLN A 275 29.27 -21.12 31.55
N LEU A 276 30.03 -22.15 31.92
CA LEU A 276 30.18 -22.62 33.29
C LEU A 276 31.56 -22.21 33.80
N HIS A 277 31.62 -21.85 35.07
CA HIS A 277 32.86 -21.47 35.73
C HIS A 277 33.20 -22.55 36.75
N LEU A 278 34.27 -23.30 36.50
CA LEU A 278 34.80 -24.31 37.41
C LEU A 278 35.90 -23.72 38.29
N ASP A 279 36.21 -24.34 39.43
CA ASP A 279 37.37 -23.94 40.22
C ASP A 279 38.64 -24.00 39.36
N ILE A 280 39.45 -22.94 39.42
CA ILE A 280 40.70 -22.84 38.65
C ILE A 280 41.75 -23.88 39.05
N ASN A 281 41.62 -24.48 40.24
CA ASN A 281 42.47 -25.55 40.73
C ASN A 281 41.88 -26.94 40.46
N ALA A 282 40.77 -27.02 39.71
CA ALA A 282 40.21 -28.30 39.29
C ALA A 282 41.24 -29.09 38.48
N ASP A 283 41.26 -30.40 38.70
CA ASP A 283 42.15 -31.31 38.00
C ASP A 283 41.85 -31.33 36.49
N GLY A 284 42.88 -31.23 35.65
CA GLY A 284 42.73 -31.11 34.21
C GLY A 284 42.13 -32.37 33.57
N ASP A 285 42.49 -33.55 34.06
CA ASP A 285 41.96 -34.82 33.56
C ASP A 285 40.49 -34.99 33.97
N ALA A 286 40.13 -34.60 35.19
CA ALA A 286 38.74 -34.53 35.64
C ALA A 286 37.91 -33.56 34.78
N VAL A 287 38.43 -32.38 34.44
CA VAL A 287 37.73 -31.40 33.59
C VAL A 287 37.54 -31.92 32.17
N ASN A 288 38.54 -32.58 31.58
CA ASN A 288 38.39 -33.22 30.26
C ASN A 288 37.30 -34.30 30.30
N THR A 289 37.32 -35.15 31.33
CA THR A 289 36.31 -36.19 31.55
C THR A 289 34.92 -35.59 31.74
N PHE A 290 34.81 -34.46 32.45
CA PHE A 290 33.57 -33.71 32.62
C PHE A 290 33.02 -33.22 31.27
N CYS A 291 33.86 -32.58 30.46
CA CYS A 291 33.47 -32.09 29.14
C CYS A 291 32.97 -33.24 28.24
N GLU A 292 33.67 -34.38 28.23
CA GLU A 292 33.27 -35.57 27.48
C GLU A 292 31.94 -36.17 27.96
N ARG A 293 31.73 -36.29 29.28
CA ARG A 293 30.48 -36.83 29.84
C ARG A 293 29.29 -35.91 29.58
N VAL A 294 29.49 -34.60 29.69
CA VAL A 294 28.46 -33.60 29.36
C VAL A 294 28.15 -33.66 27.87
N LEU A 295 29.15 -33.70 26.99
CA LEU A 295 28.92 -33.81 25.55
C LEU A 295 28.13 -35.08 25.20
N LYS A 296 28.52 -36.25 25.75
CA LYS A 296 27.76 -37.48 25.57
C LYS A 296 26.31 -37.39 26.08
N THR A 297 26.09 -36.65 27.17
CA THR A 297 24.73 -36.40 27.69
C THR A 297 23.92 -35.55 26.72
N ILE A 298 24.54 -34.52 26.12
CA ILE A 298 23.90 -33.69 25.10
C ILE A 298 23.58 -34.50 23.84
N GLU A 299 24.55 -35.29 23.34
CA GLU A 299 24.41 -36.13 22.15
C GLU A 299 23.34 -37.21 22.33
N SER A 300 23.26 -37.83 23.51
CA SER A 300 22.25 -38.86 23.80
C SER A 300 20.88 -38.31 24.19
N HIS A 301 20.74 -37.00 24.36
CA HIS A 301 19.48 -36.40 24.78
C HIS A 301 18.44 -36.45 23.65
N PRO A 302 17.22 -36.98 23.88
CA PRO A 302 16.22 -37.22 22.82
C PRO A 302 15.68 -35.97 22.13
N LYS A 303 16.01 -34.79 22.66
CA LYS A 303 15.57 -33.47 22.17
C LYS A 303 16.73 -32.64 21.60
N THR A 304 17.90 -33.24 21.41
CA THR A 304 19.02 -32.59 20.72
C THR A 304 18.88 -32.83 19.22
N LEU A 305 19.08 -31.79 18.39
CA LEU A 305 18.93 -31.88 16.94
C LEU A 305 20.26 -31.98 16.19
N LYS A 306 21.24 -31.16 16.59
CA LYS A 306 22.54 -31.04 15.91
C LYS A 306 23.64 -31.48 16.85
N GLU A 307 23.70 -32.78 17.08
CA GLU A 307 24.65 -33.42 18.00
C GLU A 307 26.09 -33.08 17.60
N ASP A 308 26.42 -33.22 16.33
CA ASP A 308 27.71 -32.97 15.68
C ASP A 308 28.15 -31.49 15.68
N ALA A 309 27.23 -30.54 15.88
CA ALA A 309 27.55 -29.12 16.05
C ALA A 309 27.44 -28.65 17.52
N SER A 310 27.04 -29.53 18.43
CA SER A 310 27.00 -29.27 19.86
C SER A 310 28.38 -29.52 20.46
N PHE A 311 28.73 -28.79 21.52
CA PHE A 311 30.03 -28.94 22.15
C PHE A 311 29.98 -28.61 23.64
N CYS A 312 30.89 -29.21 24.39
CA CYS A 312 31.25 -28.85 25.76
C CYS A 312 32.77 -28.85 25.81
N GLN A 313 33.39 -27.68 25.96
CA GLN A 313 34.85 -27.55 25.92
C GLN A 313 35.34 -26.39 26.77
N VAL A 314 36.55 -26.54 27.32
CA VAL A 314 37.24 -25.45 28.01
C VAL A 314 37.49 -24.32 26.99
N SER A 315 36.97 -23.14 27.28
CA SER A 315 37.08 -21.97 26.41
C SER A 315 38.21 -21.05 26.83
N MET A 316 38.39 -20.83 28.13
CA MET A 316 39.41 -19.93 28.67
C MET A 316 39.80 -20.29 30.10
N ILE A 317 41.06 -20.01 30.47
CA ILE A 317 41.47 -19.91 31.88
C ILE A 317 41.34 -18.44 32.28
N SER A 318 40.34 -18.13 33.09
CA SER A 318 40.10 -16.79 33.64
C SER A 318 40.98 -16.53 34.87
N ALA A 319 40.99 -15.30 35.39
CA ALA A 319 41.80 -14.95 36.57
C ALA A 319 41.43 -15.75 37.84
N THR A 320 40.19 -16.26 37.90
CA THR A 320 39.62 -16.89 39.09
C THR A 320 38.95 -18.23 38.84
N SER A 321 38.74 -18.63 37.59
CA SER A 321 38.00 -19.84 37.23
C SER A 321 38.49 -20.43 35.91
N LEU A 322 38.14 -21.69 35.70
CA LEU A 322 38.27 -22.37 34.41
C LEU A 322 36.92 -22.31 33.70
N ASP A 323 36.86 -21.63 32.56
CA ASP A 323 35.63 -21.38 31.83
C ASP A 323 35.37 -22.50 30.83
N VAL A 324 34.18 -23.08 30.89
CA VAL A 324 33.72 -24.16 30.01
C VAL A 324 32.50 -23.69 29.25
N ASP A 325 32.61 -23.64 27.93
CA ASP A 325 31.51 -23.26 27.06
C ASP A 325 30.69 -24.49 26.67
N ILE A 326 29.37 -24.37 26.84
CA ILE A 326 28.39 -25.37 26.42
C ILE A 326 27.52 -24.75 25.33
N ASN A 327 27.39 -25.47 24.22
CA ASN A 327 26.53 -25.09 23.09
C ASN A 327 25.73 -26.30 22.65
N LEU A 328 24.40 -26.13 22.53
CA LEU A 328 23.56 -27.16 21.94
C LEU A 328 22.32 -26.59 21.24
N TYR A 329 21.68 -27.44 20.44
CA TYR A 329 20.52 -27.11 19.63
C TYR A 329 19.34 -28.01 19.98
N TRP A 330 18.33 -27.42 20.62
CA TRP A 330 17.10 -28.08 21.01
C TRP A 330 16.13 -28.26 19.83
N ASP A 331 15.55 -29.44 19.73
CA ASP A 331 14.34 -29.77 18.95
C ASP A 331 13.10 -29.69 19.85
N VAL A 332 12.72 -28.48 20.22
CA VAL A 332 11.56 -28.20 21.09
C VAL A 332 10.66 -27.15 20.46
N SER A 333 9.35 -27.36 20.55
CA SER A 333 8.39 -26.52 19.82
C SER A 333 8.11 -25.18 20.51
N GLY A 334 8.34 -25.08 21.82
CA GLY A 334 7.95 -23.92 22.61
C GLY A 334 8.90 -23.59 23.76
N GLY A 335 8.78 -22.36 24.26
CA GLY A 335 9.64 -21.88 25.36
C GLY A 335 9.40 -22.57 26.70
N VAL A 336 8.22 -23.17 26.93
CA VAL A 336 7.94 -23.94 28.16
C VAL A 336 8.73 -25.24 28.16
N GLU A 337 8.67 -26.00 27.06
CA GLU A 337 9.41 -27.25 26.88
C GLU A 337 10.92 -26.99 26.94
N GLU A 338 11.41 -25.95 26.25
CA GLU A 338 12.81 -25.53 26.33
C GLU A 338 13.27 -25.30 27.77
N ARG A 339 12.47 -24.60 28.60
CA ARG A 339 12.82 -24.35 30.01
C ARG A 339 12.88 -25.65 30.82
N GLN A 340 11.98 -26.59 30.57
CA GLN A 340 11.93 -27.87 31.29
C GLN A 340 13.12 -28.76 30.93
N GLU A 341 13.39 -28.96 29.65
CA GLU A 341 14.53 -29.78 29.19
C GLU A 341 15.86 -29.14 29.59
N ARG A 342 15.98 -27.81 29.48
CA ARG A 342 17.15 -27.08 29.98
C ARG A 342 17.36 -27.28 31.48
N ALA A 343 16.30 -27.26 32.29
CA ALA A 343 16.42 -27.45 33.73
C ALA A 343 16.93 -28.86 34.08
N LYS A 344 16.45 -29.89 33.38
CA LYS A 344 16.95 -31.26 33.54
C LYS A 344 18.43 -31.36 33.21
N LEU A 345 18.83 -30.85 32.03
CA LEU A 345 20.22 -30.88 31.60
C LEU A 345 21.16 -30.13 32.56
N ILE A 346 20.74 -28.98 33.11
CA ILE A 346 21.54 -28.25 34.11
C ILE A 346 21.76 -29.10 35.37
N ILE A 347 20.74 -29.83 35.82
CA ILE A 347 20.86 -30.73 36.98
C ILE A 347 21.78 -31.91 36.66
N ASP A 348 21.68 -32.50 35.46
CA ASP A 348 22.55 -33.60 35.05
C ASP A 348 24.02 -33.15 34.97
N ILE A 349 24.28 -31.96 34.42
CA ILE A 349 25.61 -31.34 34.41
C ILE A 349 26.16 -31.18 35.84
N LYS A 350 25.33 -30.70 36.78
CA LYS A 350 25.73 -30.58 38.19
C LYS A 350 26.11 -31.94 38.77
N ASN A 351 25.30 -32.97 38.54
CA ASN A 351 25.56 -34.32 39.06
C ASN A 351 26.86 -34.91 38.48
N ILE A 352 27.15 -34.67 37.20
CA ILE A 352 28.42 -35.09 36.57
C ILE A 352 29.62 -34.38 37.22
N ALA A 353 29.49 -33.10 37.58
CA ALA A 353 30.54 -32.38 38.29
C ALA A 353 30.79 -32.97 39.70
N GLU A 354 29.71 -33.24 40.45
CA GLU A 354 29.79 -33.84 41.79
C GLU A 354 30.43 -35.23 41.77
N ASP A 355 30.06 -36.09 40.81
CA ASP A 355 30.66 -37.41 40.61
C ASP A 355 32.18 -37.37 40.39
N LEU A 356 32.65 -36.31 39.73
CA LEU A 356 34.07 -36.11 39.39
C LEU A 356 34.83 -35.28 40.44
N GLY A 357 34.17 -34.89 41.53
CA GLY A 357 34.77 -34.03 42.57
C GLY A 357 35.13 -32.63 42.08
N ILE A 358 34.46 -32.14 41.02
CA ILE A 358 34.68 -30.82 40.47
C ILE A 358 33.76 -29.82 41.17
N GLU A 359 34.36 -28.78 41.73
CA GLU A 359 33.63 -27.67 42.33
C GLU A 359 33.40 -26.56 41.30
N PHE A 360 32.19 -26.00 41.30
CA PHE A 360 31.91 -24.76 40.58
C PHE A 360 32.55 -23.59 41.32
N TYR A 361 32.98 -22.58 40.57
CA TYR A 361 33.60 -21.39 41.13
C TYR A 361 32.67 -20.69 42.14
N ASP A 362 33.12 -20.55 43.39
CA ASP A 362 32.50 -19.70 44.41
C ASP A 362 33.43 -18.54 44.78
N GLY A 363 33.01 -17.31 44.47
CA GLY A 363 33.78 -16.10 44.76
C GLY A 363 34.06 -15.87 46.25
N ARG A 364 33.33 -16.52 47.17
CA ARG A 364 33.50 -16.36 48.62
C ARG A 364 34.65 -17.19 49.19
N VAL A 365 34.92 -18.36 48.60
CA VAL A 365 35.86 -19.36 49.16
C VAL A 365 37.31 -18.88 49.12
N ARG A 366 37.66 -17.97 48.19
CA ARG A 366 39.00 -17.39 48.09
C ARG A 366 39.30 -16.23 49.03
N GLN A 367 38.31 -15.59 49.68
CA GLN A 367 38.62 -14.55 50.69
C GLN A 367 39.17 -15.11 52.01
N GLN A 368 39.20 -16.44 52.18
CA GLN A 368 39.57 -17.11 53.43
C GLN A 368 40.83 -17.96 53.35
N ARG A 369 41.52 -18.02 52.19
CA ARG A 369 42.76 -18.79 52.02
C ARG A 369 43.99 -17.92 51.88
#